data_AF-A0A183FFV5-F1
#
_entry.id   AF-A0A183FFV5-F1
#
_cell.length_a   1.000
_cell.length_b   1.000
_cell.length_c   1.000
_cell.angle_alpha   90.00
_cell.angle_beta   90.00
_cell.angle_gamma   90.00
#
_symmetry.space_group_name_H-M   'P 1'
#
loop_
_entity.id
_entity.type
_entity.pdbx_description
1 polymer ?
#
loop_
_entity_poly.entity_id
_entity_poly.type
_entity_poly.pdbx_seq_one_letter_code
_entity_poly.pdbx_strand_id
1 'polypeptide(L)'
;YSFLLHCYTHSLSSLVFSFSYRYYVLAHGTPKKRTVFAIIGLYYLPSLFQFVTFSFASDSVTDVKIAVAEKFGYDMTDECVSGHLDIIGWKTLFTILNMTITVAPEYTVILLLIRSTLSKLDSVRTMSENSRQLHAQLLKALSYQACLPVFFLFAVITYVIGQLNIYHHPILEYSTFVLTGIVPMLSPLTSFCFIHPYRVWIRSEILRRPPTEAKMSRTNISSLSQTFVSKRARRDLWNSQ
;
A
#
# COMPACT_ATOMS: atom_id res chain seq x y z
N TYR A 1 -9.85 17.42 6.41
CA TYR A 1 -9.36 16.38 7.35
C TYR A 1 -10.28 15.15 7.40
N SER A 2 -11.60 15.32 7.55
CA SER A 2 -12.58 14.20 7.64
C SER A 2 -12.54 13.21 6.47
N PHE A 3 -12.46 13.71 5.24
CA PHE A 3 -12.34 12.88 4.04
C PHE A 3 -11.06 12.03 4.03
N LEU A 4 -9.94 12.63 4.47
CA LEU A 4 -8.65 11.96 4.55
C LEU A 4 -8.71 10.75 5.50
N LEU A 5 -9.27 10.95 6.71
CA LEU A 5 -9.47 9.87 7.68
C LEU A 5 -10.37 8.75 7.13
N HIS A 6 -11.45 9.12 6.44
CA HIS A 6 -12.34 8.15 5.79
C HIS A 6 -11.61 7.30 4.75
N CYS A 7 -10.86 7.95 3.84
CA CYS A 7 -10.08 7.26 2.82
C CYS A 7 -9.06 6.30 3.44
N TYR A 8 -8.47 6.65 4.58
CA TYR A 8 -7.51 5.79 5.25
C TYR A 8 -8.14 4.56 5.89
N THR A 9 -9.20 4.72 6.69
CA THR A 9 -9.92 3.58 7.26
C THR A 9 -10.42 2.67 6.15
N HIS A 10 -10.99 3.25 5.08
CA HIS A 10 -11.46 2.47 3.95
C HIS A 10 -10.32 1.73 3.21
N SER A 11 -9.14 2.36 3.06
CA SER A 11 -7.98 1.74 2.43
C SER A 11 -7.46 0.54 3.24
N LEU A 12 -7.43 0.62 4.57
CA LEU A 12 -7.00 -0.47 5.43
C LEU A 12 -7.98 -1.65 5.36
N SER A 13 -9.28 -1.37 5.51
CA SER A 13 -10.31 -2.40 5.41
C SER A 13 -10.36 -3.06 4.02
N SER A 14 -10.16 -2.29 2.95
CA SER A 14 -10.07 -2.81 1.57
C SER A 14 -8.87 -3.76 1.40
N LEU A 15 -7.74 -3.45 2.05
CA LEU A 15 -6.55 -4.29 2.03
C LEU A 15 -6.77 -5.61 2.79
N VAL A 16 -7.40 -5.57 3.97
CA VAL A 16 -7.85 -6.77 4.72
C VAL A 16 -8.76 -7.63 3.87
N PHE A 17 -9.75 -7.01 3.22
CA PHE A 17 -10.71 -7.71 2.35
C PHE A 17 -10.00 -8.40 1.16
N SER A 18 -9.08 -7.71 0.50
CA SER A 18 -8.29 -8.25 -0.62
C SER A 18 -7.52 -9.52 -0.23
N PHE A 19 -6.89 -9.52 0.95
CA PHE A 19 -6.20 -10.69 1.47
C PHE A 19 -7.14 -11.82 1.86
N SER A 20 -8.24 -11.49 2.54
CA SER A 20 -9.25 -12.46 2.96
C SER A 20 -9.86 -13.17 1.75
N TYR A 21 -10.17 -12.42 0.70
CA TYR A 21 -10.67 -12.95 -0.57
C TYR A 21 -9.69 -13.93 -1.21
N ARG A 22 -8.40 -13.58 -1.28
CA ARG A 22 -7.37 -14.46 -1.88
C ARG A 22 -7.18 -15.73 -1.08
N TYR A 23 -7.08 -15.61 0.24
CA TYR A 23 -7.00 -16.77 1.13
C TYR A 23 -8.21 -17.69 0.95
N TYR A 24 -9.42 -17.11 0.85
CA TYR A 24 -10.64 -17.85 0.61
C TYR A 24 -10.62 -18.59 -0.74
N VAL A 25 -10.21 -17.92 -1.82
CA VAL A 25 -10.13 -18.53 -3.16
C VAL A 25 -9.14 -19.70 -3.18
N LEU A 26 -8.00 -19.58 -2.49
CA LEU A 26 -7.02 -20.67 -2.37
C LEU A 26 -7.52 -21.86 -1.54
N ALA A 27 -8.49 -21.65 -0.64
CA ALA A 27 -8.98 -22.67 0.27
C ALA A 27 -10.28 -23.36 -0.19
N HIS A 28 -11.21 -22.61 -0.79
CA HIS A 28 -12.59 -23.09 -1.04
C HIS A 28 -13.10 -22.78 -2.47
N GLY A 29 -12.29 -22.16 -3.34
CA GLY A 29 -12.69 -21.76 -4.69
C GLY A 29 -13.36 -20.38 -4.77
N THR A 30 -13.77 -19.96 -5.97
CA THR A 30 -14.26 -18.59 -6.23
C THR A 30 -15.64 -18.34 -5.61
N PRO A 31 -15.81 -17.34 -4.72
CA PRO A 31 -17.11 -17.02 -4.14
C PRO A 31 -18.05 -16.36 -5.16
N LYS A 32 -19.36 -16.43 -4.90
CA LYS A 32 -20.38 -15.78 -5.73
C LYS A 32 -20.22 -14.26 -5.69
N LYS A 33 -20.35 -13.59 -6.84
CA LYS A 33 -20.21 -12.12 -6.98
C LYS A 33 -21.12 -11.34 -6.00
N ARG A 34 -22.37 -11.80 -5.81
CA ARG A 34 -23.34 -11.15 -4.89
C ARG A 34 -22.85 -11.09 -3.44
N THR A 35 -22.21 -12.17 -2.96
CA THR A 35 -21.67 -12.23 -1.60
C THR A 35 -20.51 -11.25 -1.42
N VAL A 36 -19.64 -11.13 -2.42
CA VAL A 36 -18.53 -10.17 -2.42
C VAL A 36 -19.05 -8.73 -2.34
N PHE A 37 -20.03 -8.37 -3.17
CA PHE A 37 -20.63 -7.02 -3.12
C PHE A 37 -21.31 -6.73 -1.79
N ALA A 38 -22.01 -7.70 -1.20
CA ALA A 38 -22.65 -7.54 0.10
C ALA A 38 -21.62 -7.30 1.22
N ILE A 39 -20.50 -8.05 1.23
CA ILE A 39 -19.42 -7.87 2.22
C ILE A 39 -18.76 -6.50 2.06
N ILE A 40 -18.47 -6.06 0.83
CA ILE A 40 -17.88 -4.74 0.57
C ILE A 40 -18.84 -3.64 1.05
N GLY A 41 -20.13 -3.76 0.74
CA GLY A 41 -21.15 -2.80 1.20
C GLY A 41 -21.22 -2.74 2.73
N LEU A 42 -21.22 -3.90 3.40
CA LEU A 42 -21.24 -3.98 4.86
C LEU A 42 -20.00 -3.32 5.49
N TYR A 43 -18.82 -3.51 4.91
CA TYR A 43 -17.57 -2.88 5.37
C TYR A 43 -17.52 -1.36 5.11
N TYR A 44 -18.22 -0.87 4.09
CA TYR A 44 -18.25 0.55 3.77
C TYR A 44 -19.12 1.35 4.75
N LEU A 45 -20.23 0.77 5.23
CA LEU A 45 -21.20 1.46 6.09
C LEU A 45 -20.58 2.11 7.36
N PRO A 46 -19.74 1.44 8.16
CA PRO A 46 -19.09 2.06 9.32
C PRO A 46 -18.20 3.24 8.94
N SER A 47 -17.43 3.11 7.86
CA SER A 47 -16.52 4.17 7.40
C SER A 47 -17.29 5.41 6.90
N LEU A 48 -18.43 5.20 6.25
CA LEU A 48 -19.32 6.27 5.79
C LEU A 48 -20.00 6.96 6.98
N PHE A 49 -20.48 6.19 7.94
CA PHE A 49 -21.10 6.72 9.15
C PHE A 49 -20.13 7.60 9.96
N GLN A 50 -18.87 7.14 10.12
CA GLN A 50 -17.81 7.94 10.74
C GLN A 50 -17.55 9.23 9.95
N PHE A 51 -17.46 9.16 8.63
CA PHE A 51 -17.22 10.33 7.77
C PHE A 51 -18.30 11.39 7.93
N VAL A 52 -19.58 10.99 7.87
CA VAL A 52 -20.71 11.91 8.04
C VAL A 52 -20.68 12.53 9.43
N THR A 53 -20.57 11.72 10.47
CA THR A 53 -20.57 12.18 11.87
C THR A 53 -19.46 13.19 12.14
N PHE A 54 -18.25 12.93 11.65
CA PHE A 54 -17.08 13.79 11.86
C PHE A 54 -17.11 15.05 10.98
N SER A 55 -17.79 15.02 9.82
CA SER A 55 -17.97 16.23 8.99
C SER A 55 -18.89 17.27 9.66
N PHE A 56 -19.78 16.85 10.55
CA PHE A 56 -20.64 17.72 11.36
C PHE A 56 -20.12 17.94 12.80
N ALA A 57 -18.85 17.64 13.06
CA ALA A 57 -18.23 17.80 14.37
C ALA A 57 -17.36 19.07 14.47
N SER A 58 -17.03 19.73 13.35
CA SER A 58 -16.16 20.90 13.35
C SER A 58 -16.81 22.10 14.02
N ASP A 59 -16.08 22.70 14.97
CA ASP A 59 -16.49 23.92 15.67
C ASP A 59 -16.25 25.17 14.80
N SER A 60 -16.79 26.31 15.26
CA SER A 60 -16.65 27.57 14.52
C SER A 60 -15.17 27.96 14.40
N VAL A 61 -14.77 28.43 13.22
CA VAL A 61 -13.38 28.82 12.92
C VAL A 61 -12.91 29.93 13.88
N THR A 62 -13.80 30.85 14.26
CA THR A 62 -13.51 31.95 15.18
C THR A 62 -13.18 31.43 16.58
N ASP A 63 -13.99 30.50 17.11
CA ASP A 63 -13.78 29.96 18.46
C ASP A 63 -12.50 29.12 18.53
N VAL A 64 -12.19 28.37 17.46
CA VAL A 64 -10.94 27.60 17.34
C VAL A 64 -9.73 28.53 17.32
N LYS A 65 -9.78 29.65 16.58
CA LYS A 65 -8.69 30.63 16.54
C LYS A 65 -8.44 31.27 17.91
N ILE A 66 -9.51 31.63 18.62
CA ILE A 66 -9.42 32.20 19.98
C ILE A 66 -8.78 31.19 20.94
N ALA A 67 -9.26 29.94 20.94
CA ALA A 67 -8.73 28.91 21.83
C ALA A 67 -7.26 28.57 21.53
N VAL A 68 -6.84 28.57 20.27
CA VAL A 68 -5.44 28.33 19.87
C VAL A 68 -4.55 29.49 20.30
N ALA A 69 -4.99 30.73 20.11
CA ALA A 69 -4.25 31.91 20.55
C ALA A 69 -4.12 31.96 22.08
N GLU A 70 -5.18 31.63 22.81
CA GLU A 70 -5.18 31.60 24.29
C GLU A 70 -4.30 30.47 24.85
N LYS A 71 -4.37 29.27 24.27
CA LYS A 71 -3.71 28.08 24.81
C LYS A 71 -2.25 27.93 24.38
N PHE A 72 -1.92 28.36 23.16
CA PHE A 72 -0.60 28.13 22.57
C PHE A 72 0.13 29.41 22.14
N GLY A 73 -0.54 30.58 22.19
CA GLY A 73 0.07 31.86 21.81
C GLY A 73 0.34 32.02 20.31
N TYR A 74 -0.27 31.17 19.46
CA TYR A 74 -0.13 31.29 18.01
C TYR A 74 -1.13 32.31 17.44
N ASP A 75 -0.65 33.29 16.68
CA ASP A 75 -1.51 34.21 15.92
C ASP A 75 -1.97 33.54 14.62
N MET A 76 -3.26 33.23 14.55
CA MET A 76 -3.91 32.51 13.44
C MET A 76 -4.94 33.39 12.71
N THR A 77 -4.85 34.72 12.86
CA THR A 77 -5.86 35.66 12.33
C THR A 77 -6.07 35.53 10.82
N ASP A 78 -5.00 35.37 10.03
CA ASP A 78 -5.06 35.28 8.57
C ASP A 78 -5.04 33.83 8.01
N GLU A 79 -5.02 32.82 8.88
CA GLU A 79 -4.93 31.41 8.48
C GLU A 79 -6.28 30.68 8.47
N CYS A 80 -6.42 29.65 7.61
CA CYS A 80 -7.59 28.78 7.61
C CYS A 80 -7.37 27.63 8.62
N VAL A 81 -7.91 27.78 9.82
CA VAL A 81 -7.78 26.79 10.90
C VAL A 81 -9.09 26.02 11.06
N SER A 82 -9.00 24.70 11.13
CA SER A 82 -10.12 23.82 11.45
C SER A 82 -9.69 22.91 12.59
N GLY A 83 -10.51 22.87 13.64
CA GLY A 83 -10.22 22.15 14.87
C GLY A 83 -11.50 21.73 15.60
N HIS A 84 -11.32 20.91 16.61
CA HIS A 84 -12.38 20.50 17.53
C HIS A 84 -11.95 20.96 18.91
N LEU A 85 -12.73 21.85 19.52
CA LEU A 85 -12.48 22.40 20.85
C LEU A 85 -12.73 21.34 21.91
N ASP A 86 -13.79 20.54 21.71
CA ASP A 86 -14.11 19.41 22.57
C ASP A 86 -13.70 18.08 21.92
N ILE A 87 -12.57 17.58 22.39
CA ILE A 87 -11.99 16.29 21.97
C ILE A 87 -12.75 15.12 22.61
N ILE A 88 -13.41 15.36 23.76
CA ILE A 88 -14.20 14.37 24.50
C ILE A 88 -15.65 14.34 23.98
N GLY A 89 -16.06 15.35 23.23
CA GLY A 89 -17.35 15.42 22.55
C GLY A 89 -17.64 14.13 21.79
N TRP A 90 -18.86 13.59 21.95
CA TRP A 90 -19.23 12.26 21.47
C TRP A 90 -18.83 11.98 20.01
N LYS A 91 -18.96 12.97 19.12
CA LYS A 91 -18.62 12.85 17.69
C LYS A 91 -17.11 12.70 17.46
N THR A 92 -16.31 13.52 18.13
CA THR A 92 -14.84 13.53 18.04
C THR A 92 -14.27 12.28 18.73
N LEU A 93 -14.74 11.98 19.93
CA LEU A 93 -14.31 10.83 20.72
C LEU A 93 -14.64 9.51 20.02
N PHE A 94 -15.84 9.37 19.46
CA PHE A 94 -16.22 8.20 18.66
C PHE A 94 -15.26 7.99 17.50
N THR A 95 -14.89 9.06 16.79
CA THR A 95 -13.96 8.99 15.64
C THR A 95 -12.57 8.56 16.08
N ILE A 96 -12.05 9.14 17.17
CA ILE A 96 -10.71 8.83 17.73
C ILE A 96 -10.66 7.38 18.21
N LEU A 97 -11.65 6.95 18.99
CA LEU A 97 -11.72 5.59 19.49
C LEU A 97 -11.88 4.59 18.35
N ASN A 98 -12.77 4.87 17.38
CA ASN A 98 -12.96 3.99 16.25
C ASN A 98 -11.66 3.84 15.44
N MET A 99 -10.95 4.94 15.13
CA MET A 99 -9.65 4.86 14.46
C MET A 99 -8.61 4.08 15.27
N THR A 100 -8.46 4.37 16.56
CA THR A 100 -7.43 3.75 17.39
C THR A 100 -7.68 2.26 17.59
N ILE A 101 -8.93 1.89 17.87
CA ILE A 101 -9.33 0.52 18.17
C ILE A 101 -9.36 -0.32 16.89
N THR A 102 -9.72 0.22 15.72
CA THR A 102 -9.81 -0.57 14.48
C THR A 102 -8.45 -0.81 13.81
N VAL A 103 -7.50 0.14 13.89
CA VAL A 103 -6.21 0.02 13.19
C VAL A 103 -5.38 -1.17 13.68
N ALA A 104 -5.33 -1.43 14.99
CA ALA A 104 -4.49 -2.50 15.54
C ALA A 104 -5.01 -3.93 15.19
N PRO A 105 -6.30 -4.25 15.34
CA PRO A 105 -6.88 -5.50 14.87
C PRO A 105 -6.75 -5.69 13.36
N GLU A 106 -7.05 -4.66 12.56
CA GLU A 106 -6.92 -4.73 11.10
C GLU A 106 -5.48 -5.05 10.70
N TYR A 107 -4.50 -4.36 11.29
CA TYR A 107 -3.09 -4.64 11.06
C TYR A 107 -2.70 -6.08 11.43
N THR A 108 -3.16 -6.55 12.59
CA THR A 108 -2.91 -7.93 13.04
C THR A 108 -3.48 -8.95 12.08
N VAL A 109 -4.72 -8.75 11.61
CA VAL A 109 -5.38 -9.60 10.64
C VAL A 109 -4.63 -9.61 9.30
N ILE A 110 -4.13 -8.46 8.83
CA ILE A 110 -3.31 -8.37 7.62
C ILE A 110 -2.08 -9.26 7.73
N LEU A 111 -1.33 -9.16 8.84
CA LEU A 111 -0.13 -9.98 9.06
C LEU A 111 -0.45 -11.48 9.11
N LEU A 112 -1.54 -11.85 9.77
CA LEU A 112 -2.00 -13.24 9.83
C LEU A 112 -2.39 -13.76 8.45
N LEU A 113 -3.14 -12.97 7.66
CA LEU A 113 -3.55 -13.37 6.32
C LEU A 113 -2.37 -13.48 5.35
N ILE A 114 -1.36 -12.62 5.46
CA ILE A 114 -0.11 -12.74 4.69
C ILE A 114 0.57 -14.07 5.00
N ARG A 115 0.75 -14.40 6.29
CA ARG A 115 1.37 -15.65 6.74
C ARG A 115 0.56 -16.88 6.30
N SER A 116 -0.76 -16.85 6.48
CA SER A 116 -1.65 -17.94 6.09
C SER A 116 -1.66 -18.15 4.58
N THR A 117 -1.64 -17.09 3.78
CA THR A 117 -1.59 -17.19 2.32
C THR A 117 -0.25 -17.76 1.83
N LEU A 118 0.88 -17.35 2.43
CA LEU A 118 2.20 -17.92 2.14
C LEU A 118 2.27 -19.41 2.46
N SER A 119 1.87 -19.77 3.69
CA SER A 119 1.85 -21.16 4.14
C SER A 119 0.96 -22.04 3.24
N LYS A 120 -0.20 -21.52 2.84
CA LYS A 120 -1.09 -22.24 1.92
C LYS A 120 -0.47 -22.37 0.52
N LEU A 121 0.18 -21.33 0.02
CA LEU A 121 0.84 -21.36 -1.30
C LEU A 121 1.96 -22.40 -1.35
N ASP A 122 2.74 -22.56 -0.28
CA ASP A 122 3.78 -23.59 -0.19
C ASP A 122 3.21 -25.00 -0.09
N SER A 123 2.04 -25.16 0.55
CA SER A 123 1.36 -26.46 0.69
C SER A 123 0.70 -26.96 -0.60
N VAL A 124 0.30 -26.06 -1.50
CA VAL A 124 -0.43 -26.40 -2.74
C VAL A 124 0.56 -26.70 -3.86
N ARG A 125 1.01 -27.96 -3.95
CA ARG A 125 1.88 -28.48 -5.03
C ARG A 125 1.22 -28.55 -6.41
N THR A 126 -0.10 -28.38 -6.50
CA THR A 126 -0.90 -28.59 -7.73
C THR A 126 -1.14 -27.32 -8.56
N MET A 127 -0.69 -26.15 -8.10
CA MET A 127 -0.81 -24.91 -8.89
C MET A 127 0.25 -24.84 -9.99
N SER A 128 -0.14 -24.34 -11.17
CA SER A 128 0.81 -24.07 -12.24
C SER A 128 1.91 -23.09 -11.77
N GLU A 129 3.13 -23.27 -12.26
CA GLU A 129 4.27 -22.44 -11.85
C GLU A 129 4.06 -20.96 -12.18
N ASN A 130 3.31 -20.66 -13.24
CA ASN A 130 2.90 -19.30 -13.61
C ASN A 130 1.93 -18.68 -12.59
N SER A 131 0.89 -19.43 -12.17
CA SER A 131 -0.04 -18.98 -11.13
C SER A 131 0.68 -18.74 -9.80
N ARG A 132 1.62 -19.63 -9.42
CA ARG A 132 2.44 -19.47 -8.21
C ARG A 132 3.29 -18.21 -8.25
N GLN A 133 3.95 -17.93 -9.37
CA GLN A 133 4.76 -16.73 -9.55
C GLN A 133 3.91 -15.45 -9.49
N LEU A 134 2.73 -15.45 -10.10
CA LEU A 134 1.80 -14.32 -10.04
C LEU A 134 1.33 -14.06 -8.60
N HIS A 135 0.93 -15.11 -7.86
CA HIS A 135 0.56 -14.98 -6.44
C HIS A 135 1.73 -14.49 -5.58
N ALA A 136 2.94 -14.98 -5.80
CA ALA A 136 4.13 -14.56 -5.05
C ALA A 136 4.51 -13.09 -5.33
N GLN A 137 4.45 -12.64 -6.59
CA GLN A 137 4.71 -11.23 -6.93
C GLN A 137 3.67 -10.29 -6.31
N LEU A 138 2.41 -10.69 -6.38
CA LEU A 138 1.29 -9.93 -5.84
C LEU A 138 1.36 -9.88 -4.30
N LEU A 139 1.75 -10.98 -3.66
CA LEU A 139 1.92 -11.04 -2.21
C LEU A 139 3.13 -10.21 -1.75
N LYS A 140 4.24 -10.23 -2.50
CA LYS A 140 5.38 -9.35 -2.26
C LYS A 140 4.99 -7.87 -2.31
N ALA A 141 4.27 -7.44 -3.35
CA ALA A 141 3.78 -6.06 -3.44
C ALA A 141 2.87 -5.68 -2.26
N LEU A 142 1.97 -6.59 -1.85
CA LEU A 142 1.10 -6.34 -0.72
C LEU A 142 1.81 -6.40 0.64
N SER A 143 2.87 -7.19 0.82
CA SER A 143 3.68 -7.17 2.04
C SER A 143 4.30 -5.80 2.28
N TYR A 144 4.68 -5.09 1.23
CA TYR A 144 5.13 -3.70 1.34
C TYR A 144 3.98 -2.75 1.70
N GLN A 145 2.79 -2.94 1.12
CA GLN A 145 1.61 -2.17 1.53
C GLN A 145 1.22 -2.45 2.98
N ALA A 146 1.46 -3.66 3.48
CA ALA A 146 1.27 -4.01 4.89
C ALA A 146 2.29 -3.34 5.83
N CYS A 147 3.34 -2.70 5.33
CA CYS A 147 4.19 -1.84 6.16
C CYS A 147 3.58 -0.43 6.37
N LEU A 148 2.67 0.00 5.49
CA LEU A 148 2.03 1.33 5.59
C LEU A 148 1.20 1.53 6.88
N PRO A 149 0.41 0.54 7.35
CA PRO A 149 -0.28 0.61 8.64
C PRO A 149 0.63 0.88 9.85
N VAL A 150 1.92 0.56 9.78
CA VAL A 150 2.87 0.81 10.88
C VAL A 150 3.05 2.31 11.12
N PHE A 151 3.11 3.10 10.05
CA PHE A 151 3.20 4.56 10.16
C PHE A 151 1.94 5.14 10.80
N PHE A 152 0.77 4.55 10.56
CA PHE A 152 -0.46 4.95 11.23
C PHE A 152 -0.47 4.59 12.71
N LEU A 153 -0.03 3.38 13.08
CA LEU A 153 0.10 3.03 14.50
C LEU A 153 1.02 4.01 15.23
N PHE A 154 2.13 4.40 14.61
CA PHE A 154 3.02 5.39 15.18
C PHE A 154 2.36 6.77 15.27
N ALA A 155 1.62 7.21 14.24
CA ALA A 155 0.88 8.48 14.28
C ALA A 155 -0.21 8.50 15.36
N VAL A 156 -0.89 7.38 15.59
CA VAL A 156 -1.88 7.24 16.68
C VAL A 156 -1.20 7.30 18.05
N ILE A 157 -0.04 6.67 18.20
CA ILE A 157 0.75 6.73 19.44
C ILE A 157 1.20 8.17 19.72
N THR A 158 1.77 8.88 18.73
CA THR A 158 2.19 10.29 18.89
C THR A 158 1.00 11.19 19.21
N TYR A 159 -0.16 10.93 18.60
CA TYR A 159 -1.39 11.65 18.89
C TYR A 159 -1.83 11.44 20.35
N VAL A 160 -1.89 10.19 20.84
CA VAL A 160 -2.29 9.89 22.22
C VAL A 160 -1.32 10.51 23.23
N ILE A 161 -0.01 10.48 22.96
CA ILE A 161 1.00 11.12 23.81
C ILE A 161 0.77 12.64 23.88
N GLY A 162 0.48 13.27 22.74
CA GLY A 162 0.16 14.69 22.67
C GLY A 162 -1.12 15.05 23.44
N GLN A 163 -2.16 14.21 23.33
CA GLN A 163 -3.45 14.45 24.01
C GLN A 163 -3.41 14.19 25.52
N LEU A 164 -2.59 13.24 25.99
CA LEU A 164 -2.36 13.02 27.42
C LEU A 164 -1.48 14.10 28.06
N ASN A 165 -1.04 15.09 27.28
CA ASN A 165 -0.17 16.19 27.70
C ASN A 165 1.12 15.74 28.41
N ILE A 166 1.63 14.56 28.04
CA ILE A 166 2.87 14.00 28.60
C ILE A 166 4.07 14.78 28.06
N TYR A 167 3.99 15.24 26.80
CA TYR A 167 5.05 16.02 26.16
C TYR A 167 4.45 17.04 25.18
N HIS A 168 4.72 18.32 25.42
CA HIS A 168 4.20 19.42 24.61
C HIS A 168 5.32 20.02 23.77
N HIS A 169 5.39 19.64 22.49
CA HIS A 169 6.39 20.16 21.56
C HIS A 169 5.79 20.25 20.15
N PRO A 170 5.94 21.37 19.42
CA PRO A 170 5.36 21.54 18.08
C PRO A 170 5.77 20.43 17.11
N ILE A 171 7.02 19.96 17.18
CA ILE A 171 7.51 18.81 16.40
C ILE A 171 6.63 17.56 16.58
N LEU A 172 6.13 17.30 17.79
CA LEU A 172 5.29 16.13 18.06
C LEU A 172 3.94 16.26 17.36
N GLU A 173 3.33 17.45 17.40
CA GLU A 173 2.07 17.75 16.70
C GLU A 173 2.23 17.60 15.19
N TYR A 174 3.27 18.23 14.61
CA TYR A 174 3.57 18.12 13.18
C TYR A 174 3.88 16.67 12.77
N SER A 175 4.57 15.90 13.61
CA SER A 175 4.94 14.51 13.30
C SER A 175 3.73 13.62 13.02
N THR A 176 2.64 13.79 13.78
CA THR A 176 1.39 13.02 13.59
C THR A 176 0.80 13.24 12.20
N PHE A 177 0.81 14.50 11.73
CA PHE A 177 0.32 14.85 10.40
C PHE A 177 1.28 14.41 9.29
N VAL A 178 2.59 14.55 9.49
CA VAL A 178 3.62 14.14 8.53
C VAL A 178 3.57 12.64 8.28
N LEU A 179 3.51 11.83 9.35
CA LEU A 179 3.41 10.37 9.25
C LEU A 179 2.16 9.94 8.50
N THR A 180 1.04 10.59 8.79
CA THR A 180 -0.24 10.37 8.11
C THR A 180 -0.17 10.81 6.63
N GLY A 181 0.52 11.90 6.31
CA GLY A 181 0.64 12.45 4.96
C GLY A 181 1.59 11.70 4.03
N ILE A 182 2.59 11.00 4.58
CA ILE A 182 3.55 10.21 3.78
C ILE A 182 2.93 8.92 3.23
N VAL A 183 1.93 8.34 3.91
CA VAL A 183 1.30 7.08 3.48
C VAL A 183 0.74 7.09 2.05
N PRO A 184 -0.09 8.07 1.63
CA PRO A 184 -0.60 8.14 0.27
C PRO A 184 0.51 8.39 -0.77
N MET A 185 1.68 8.90 -0.37
CA MET A 185 2.85 8.99 -1.26
C MET A 185 3.59 7.66 -1.38
N LEU A 186 3.67 6.89 -0.30
CA LEU A 186 4.35 5.59 -0.30
C LEU A 186 3.57 4.52 -1.08
N SER A 187 2.24 4.58 -1.14
CA SER A 187 1.42 3.62 -1.90
C SER A 187 1.73 3.57 -3.42
N PRO A 188 1.76 4.69 -4.15
CA PRO A 188 2.20 4.70 -5.55
C PRO A 188 3.71 4.45 -5.68
N LEU A 189 4.53 4.97 -4.75
CA LEU A 189 5.99 4.79 -4.81
C LEU A 189 6.38 3.32 -4.65
N THR A 190 5.74 2.58 -3.75
CA THR A 190 5.93 1.13 -3.61
C THR A 190 5.46 0.38 -4.87
N SER A 191 4.37 0.82 -5.49
CA SER A 191 3.86 0.23 -6.73
C SER A 191 4.84 0.41 -7.91
N PHE A 192 5.31 1.63 -8.17
CA PHE A 192 6.36 1.91 -9.15
C PHE A 192 7.69 1.22 -8.80
N CYS A 193 8.00 1.29 -7.51
CA CYS A 193 9.08 0.66 -6.79
C CYS A 193 9.23 -0.82 -7.08
N PHE A 194 8.15 -1.61 -7.08
CA PHE A 194 8.23 -3.08 -6.91
C PHE A 194 7.50 -3.92 -7.95
N ILE A 195 6.55 -3.35 -8.69
CA ILE A 195 5.82 -4.08 -9.71
C ILE A 195 6.68 -4.15 -10.99
N HIS A 196 7.02 -5.37 -11.41
CA HIS A 196 7.93 -5.66 -12.52
C HIS A 196 7.66 -4.83 -13.80
N PRO A 197 6.42 -4.75 -14.35
CA PRO A 197 6.16 -3.95 -15.54
C PRO A 197 6.45 -2.46 -15.36
N TYR A 198 6.15 -1.89 -14.19
CA TYR A 198 6.43 -0.47 -13.91
C TYR A 198 7.93 -0.20 -13.75
N ARG A 199 8.68 -1.10 -13.10
CA ARG A 199 10.15 -0.97 -13.00
C ARG A 199 10.81 -1.00 -14.38
N VAL A 200 10.37 -1.92 -15.24
CA VAL A 200 10.92 -2.06 -16.60
C VAL A 200 10.60 -0.82 -17.42
N TRP A 201 9.36 -0.33 -17.35
CA TRP A 201 8.92 0.89 -18.04
C TRP A 201 9.66 2.15 -17.54
N ILE A 202 9.82 2.34 -16.23
CA ILE A 202 10.61 3.46 -15.67
C ILE A 202 12.07 3.36 -16.12
N ARG A 203 12.63 2.14 -16.12
CA ARG A 203 14.03 1.93 -16.53
C ARG A 203 14.25 2.16 -18.03
N SER A 204 13.26 1.86 -18.87
CA SER A 204 13.32 2.08 -20.32
C SER A 204 13.04 3.54 -20.70
N GLU A 205 12.03 4.16 -20.09
CA GLU A 205 11.51 5.45 -20.53
C GLU A 205 12.15 6.63 -19.80
N ILE A 206 12.28 6.54 -18.47
CA ILE A 206 12.82 7.63 -17.63
C ILE A 206 14.33 7.53 -17.52
N LEU A 207 14.87 6.31 -17.35
CA LEU A 207 16.30 6.15 -17.12
C LEU A 207 17.14 6.13 -18.40
N ARG A 208 16.52 6.16 -19.60
CA ARG A 208 17.13 6.07 -20.94
C ARG A 208 18.54 5.49 -20.89
N ARG A 209 18.68 4.25 -20.37
CA ARG A 209 19.93 3.54 -20.61
C ARG A 209 19.85 3.17 -22.08
N PRO A 210 20.80 3.62 -22.93
CA PRO A 210 20.86 3.08 -24.27
C PRO A 210 20.83 1.56 -24.13
N PRO A 211 20.04 0.85 -24.96
CA PRO A 211 20.06 -0.59 -24.96
C PRO A 211 21.53 -0.95 -25.03
N THR A 212 22.02 -1.68 -24.04
CA THR A 212 23.31 -2.33 -24.20
C THR A 212 23.07 -3.32 -25.33
N GLU A 213 23.32 -2.87 -26.55
CA GLU A 213 23.33 -3.72 -27.72
C GLU A 213 24.13 -4.95 -27.36
N ALA A 214 23.42 -6.08 -27.38
CA ALA A 214 23.94 -7.38 -27.72
C ALA A 214 25.46 -7.58 -27.53
N LYS A 215 25.87 -7.92 -26.31
CA LYS A 215 26.87 -9.00 -26.16
C LYS A 215 26.17 -10.35 -26.01
N MET A 216 25.10 -10.58 -26.79
CA MET A 216 24.77 -11.93 -27.21
C MET A 216 25.80 -12.30 -28.28
N SER A 217 26.89 -12.89 -27.80
CA SER A 217 27.90 -13.66 -28.54
C SER A 217 27.69 -13.75 -30.06
N ARG A 218 28.12 -12.71 -30.79
CA ARG A 218 28.38 -12.77 -32.24
C ARG A 218 29.61 -13.62 -32.57
N THR A 219 30.27 -14.19 -31.56
CA THR A 219 31.49 -15.00 -31.69
C THR A 219 31.19 -16.48 -32.03
N ASN A 220 29.94 -16.95 -31.86
CA ASN A 220 29.61 -18.36 -32.14
C ASN A 220 28.97 -18.60 -33.52
N ILE A 221 28.45 -17.57 -34.20
CA ILE A 221 27.81 -17.75 -35.53
C ILE A 221 28.85 -17.65 -36.66
N SER A 222 29.92 -16.85 -36.49
CA SER A 222 31.03 -16.80 -37.46
C SER A 222 31.88 -18.07 -37.43
N SER A 223 32.11 -18.65 -36.24
CA SER A 223 32.84 -19.93 -36.10
C SER A 223 32.02 -21.13 -36.57
N LEU A 224 30.70 -21.15 -36.31
CA LEU A 224 29.83 -22.21 -36.85
C LEU A 224 29.70 -22.11 -38.37
N SER A 225 29.51 -20.93 -38.95
CA SER A 225 29.43 -20.77 -40.41
C SER A 225 30.73 -21.15 -41.13
N GLN A 226 31.91 -20.78 -40.59
CA GLN A 226 33.20 -21.24 -41.13
C GLN A 226 33.40 -22.76 -41.01
N THR A 227 32.93 -23.38 -39.91
CA THR A 227 33.04 -24.83 -39.73
C THR A 227 32.05 -25.60 -40.62
N PHE A 228 30.87 -25.06 -40.91
CA PHE A 228 29.90 -25.67 -41.82
C PHE A 228 30.33 -25.55 -43.29
N VAL A 229 30.92 -24.42 -43.68
CA VAL A 229 31.48 -24.23 -45.04
C VAL A 229 32.70 -25.14 -45.25
N SER A 230 33.60 -25.27 -44.26
CA SER A 230 34.76 -26.16 -44.39
C SER A 230 34.39 -27.64 -44.46
N LYS A 231 33.36 -28.07 -43.71
CA LYS A 231 32.86 -29.46 -43.75
C LYS A 231 32.07 -29.79 -45.02
N ARG A 232 31.51 -28.79 -45.71
CA ARG A 232 30.81 -28.99 -46.99
C ARG A 232 31.81 -29.12 -48.14
N ALA A 233 32.76 -28.20 -48.24
CA ALA A 233 33.83 -28.26 -49.26
C ALA A 233 34.67 -29.54 -49.17
N ARG A 234 34.91 -30.08 -47.97
CA ARG A 234 35.67 -31.33 -47.78
C ARG A 234 34.86 -32.59 -48.16
N ARG A 235 33.53 -32.51 -48.20
CA ARG A 235 32.63 -33.61 -48.59
C ARG A 235 32.46 -33.69 -50.10
N ASP A 236 32.45 -32.53 -50.75
CA ASP A 236 32.32 -32.44 -52.22
C ASP A 236 33.61 -32.92 -52.93
N LEU A 237 34.79 -32.78 -52.30
CA LEU A 237 36.05 -33.33 -52.81
C LEU A 237 36.12 -34.86 -52.75
N TRP A 238 35.50 -35.51 -51.75
CA TRP A 238 35.47 -36.97 -51.60
C TRP A 238 34.47 -37.68 -52.54
N ASN A 239 33.49 -36.96 -53.08
CA ASN A 239 32.51 -37.50 -54.03
C ASN A 239 32.92 -37.27 -55.51
N SER A 240 34.14 -36.81 -55.76
CA SER A 240 34.66 -36.48 -57.10
C SER A 240 35.86 -37.32 -57.55
N GLN A 241 36.19 -38.37 -56.80
CA GLN A 241 37.09 -39.46 -57.20
C GLN A 241 36.29 -40.75 -57.32
#